data_AF-M1BQE4-F1
#
_entry.id   AF-M1BQE4-F1
#
_cell.length_a   1.000
_cell.length_b   1.000
_cell.length_c   1.000
_cell.angle_alpha   90.00
_cell.angle_beta   90.00
_cell.angle_gamma   90.00
#
_symmetry.space_group_name_H-M   'P 1'
#
loop_
_entity.id
_entity.type
_entity.pdbx_description
1 polymer ?
#
loop_
_entity_poly.entity_id
_entity_poly.type
_entity_poly.pdbx_seq_one_letter_code
_entity_poly.pdbx_strand_id
1 'polypeptide(L)'
;MEADRLNSPHTSAIFIDVLGHQLQFCQDPNSKHLGTTVWDASMVLVKFLERNCRKGRFSPSKLKGKRVIELGAGCGVAGFGMALLGCDVVSTDQTEVLPLLMRNVERNTSRIMQTISDPDSFGSIQAAELDWGNETHIKAVSPPFDYIIGTDVVYAEHLLEPLLQTIIALSGPKTTILVLYPL
;
A
#
# COMPACT_ATOMS: atom_id res chain seq x y z
N MET A 1 -3.45 -17.10 -35.99
CA MET A 1 -3.69 -15.66 -36.14
C MET A 1 -3.71 -15.11 -34.73
N GLU A 2 -2.54 -14.73 -34.25
CA GLU A 2 -2.32 -14.26 -32.88
C GLU A 2 -3.11 -12.97 -32.67
N ALA A 3 -3.89 -12.94 -31.60
CA ALA A 3 -4.51 -11.70 -31.14
C ALA A 3 -3.38 -10.78 -30.67
N ASP A 4 -3.24 -9.64 -31.35
CA ASP A 4 -2.36 -8.55 -30.99
C ASP A 4 -2.51 -8.20 -29.50
N ARG A 5 -1.62 -8.77 -28.67
CA ARG A 5 -1.33 -8.23 -27.35
C ARG A 5 -0.69 -6.87 -27.62
N LEU A 6 -1.42 -5.80 -27.32
CA LEU A 6 -0.90 -4.44 -27.25
C LEU A 6 0.19 -4.37 -26.16
N ASN A 7 1.38 -4.87 -26.51
CA ASN A 7 2.59 -4.73 -25.70
C ASN A 7 3.05 -3.28 -25.84
N SER A 8 2.62 -2.42 -24.90
CA SER A 8 3.27 -1.12 -24.73
C SER A 8 4.57 -1.34 -23.96
N PRO A 9 5.75 -1.02 -24.52
CA PRO A 9 7.06 -1.32 -23.93
C PRO A 9 7.50 -0.34 -22.83
N HIS A 10 6.56 0.35 -22.17
CA HIS A 10 6.87 1.46 -21.27
C HIS A 10 6.07 1.37 -19.98
N THR A 11 6.69 1.78 -18.87
CA THR A 11 6.01 2.15 -17.62
C THR A 11 4.76 2.97 -17.98
N SER A 12 3.58 2.41 -17.73
CA SER A 12 2.31 3.08 -17.97
C SER A 12 1.86 3.78 -16.69
N ALA A 13 1.04 4.81 -16.81
CA ALA A 13 0.43 5.44 -15.66
C ALA A 13 -1.08 5.25 -15.71
N ILE A 14 -1.67 4.90 -14.58
CA ILE A 14 -3.12 4.83 -14.41
C ILE A 14 -3.58 5.88 -13.41
N PHE A 15 -4.81 6.35 -13.59
CA PHE A 15 -5.45 7.28 -12.67
C PHE A 15 -6.49 6.53 -11.85
N ILE A 16 -6.45 6.72 -10.53
CA ILE A 16 -7.33 6.05 -9.57
C ILE A 16 -7.91 7.10 -8.62
N ASP A 17 -9.24 7.08 -8.46
CA ASP A 17 -9.92 7.87 -7.44
C ASP A 17 -9.88 7.15 -6.09
N VAL A 18 -9.10 7.71 -5.16
CA VAL A 18 -8.93 7.25 -3.78
C VAL A 18 -9.55 8.29 -2.84
N LEU A 19 -10.65 7.94 -2.17
CA LEU A 19 -11.32 8.82 -1.20
C LEU A 19 -11.64 10.23 -1.73
N GLY A 20 -12.02 10.34 -3.01
CA GLY A 20 -12.32 11.62 -3.66
C GLY A 20 -11.10 12.36 -4.22
N HIS A 21 -9.90 11.79 -4.12
CA HIS A 21 -8.68 12.33 -4.72
C HIS A 21 -8.25 11.49 -5.92
N GLN A 22 -8.03 12.16 -7.06
CA GLN A 22 -7.50 11.49 -8.25
C GLN A 22 -5.98 11.37 -8.14
N LEU A 23 -5.50 10.15 -7.95
CA LEU A 23 -4.08 9.80 -7.83
C LEU A 23 -3.57 9.15 -9.12
N GLN A 24 -2.28 9.28 -9.38
CA GLN A 24 -1.62 8.75 -10.56
C GLN A 24 -0.55 7.73 -10.16
N PHE A 25 -0.73 6.47 -10.53
CA PHE A 25 0.20 5.39 -10.23
C PHE A 25 0.93 4.94 -11.49
N CYS A 26 2.26 5.00 -11.45
CA CYS A 26 3.11 4.32 -12.43
C CYS A 26 3.08 2.82 -12.16
N GLN A 27 3.00 2.04 -13.24
CA GLN A 27 3.10 0.59 -13.23
C GLN A 27 3.96 0.13 -14.41
N ASP A 28 4.64 -1.00 -14.24
CA ASP A 28 5.37 -1.69 -15.28
C ASP A 28 4.92 -3.17 -15.36
N PRO A 29 3.87 -3.46 -16.14
CA PRO A 29 3.34 -4.82 -16.28
C PRO A 29 4.31 -5.80 -16.96
N ASN A 30 5.37 -5.30 -17.62
CA ASN A 30 6.36 -6.13 -18.32
C ASN A 30 7.59 -6.43 -17.45
N SER A 31 7.65 -5.88 -16.24
CA SER A 31 8.70 -6.19 -15.28
C SER A 31 8.70 -7.67 -14.93
N LYS A 32 9.86 -8.20 -14.55
CA LYS A 32 9.99 -9.55 -13.99
C LYS A 32 9.49 -9.63 -12.53
N HIS A 33 9.21 -8.49 -11.91
CA HIS A 33 8.78 -8.39 -10.52
C HIS A 33 7.28 -8.13 -10.46
N LEU A 34 6.53 -9.00 -9.77
CA LEU A 34 5.06 -8.92 -9.68
C LEU A 34 4.56 -7.65 -8.97
N GLY A 35 5.40 -7.01 -8.14
CA GLY A 35 5.07 -5.79 -7.40
C GLY A 35 5.01 -4.51 -8.26
N THR A 36 5.24 -4.56 -9.56
CA THR A 36 5.22 -3.35 -10.40
C THR A 36 3.88 -3.07 -11.07
N THR A 37 2.83 -3.84 -10.75
CA THR A 37 1.49 -3.66 -11.31
C THR A 37 0.49 -3.31 -10.21
N VAL A 38 -0.50 -2.47 -10.54
CA VAL A 38 -1.63 -2.28 -9.62
C VAL A 38 -2.54 -3.50 -9.68
N TRP A 39 -2.71 -4.17 -8.56
CA TRP A 39 -3.56 -5.34 -8.43
C TRP A 39 -4.93 -5.01 -7.83
N ASP A 40 -5.93 -5.82 -8.18
CA ASP A 40 -7.34 -5.55 -7.88
C ASP A 40 -7.63 -5.48 -6.37
N ALA A 41 -6.95 -6.25 -5.51
CA ALA A 41 -7.25 -6.24 -4.08
C ALA A 41 -6.92 -4.89 -3.43
N SER A 42 -5.92 -4.17 -3.96
CA SER A 42 -5.58 -2.81 -3.49
C SER A 42 -6.72 -1.82 -3.78
N MET A 43 -7.34 -1.93 -4.95
CA MET A 43 -8.50 -1.15 -5.36
C MET A 43 -9.73 -1.50 -4.52
N VAL A 44 -9.94 -2.79 -4.25
CA VAL A 44 -11.03 -3.26 -3.38
C VAL A 44 -10.86 -2.73 -1.97
N LEU A 45 -9.64 -2.71 -1.40
CA LEU A 45 -9.39 -2.13 -0.08
C LEU A 45 -9.75 -0.64 -0.06
N VAL A 46 -9.29 0.13 -1.04
CA VAL A 46 -9.62 1.56 -1.13
C VAL A 46 -11.13 1.78 -1.20
N LYS A 47 -11.86 1.00 -2.01
CA LYS A 47 -13.33 1.13 -2.11
C LYS A 47 -14.04 0.68 -0.83
N PHE A 48 -13.50 -0.32 -0.15
CA PHE A 48 -13.97 -0.71 1.18
C PHE A 48 -13.79 0.44 2.18
N LEU A 49 -12.61 1.07 2.23
CA LEU A 49 -12.32 2.20 3.09
C LEU A 49 -13.25 3.39 2.80
N GLU A 50 -13.44 3.74 1.53
CA GLU A 50 -14.33 4.82 1.08
C GLU A 50 -15.79 4.61 1.54
N ARG A 51 -16.27 3.38 1.50
CA ARG A 51 -17.63 3.05 1.96
C ARG A 51 -17.77 3.08 3.49
N ASN A 52 -16.70 2.82 4.22
CA ASN A 52 -16.71 2.64 5.68
C ASN A 52 -16.06 3.79 6.46
N CYS A 53 -15.57 4.85 5.80
CA CYS A 53 -14.88 5.96 6.46
C CYS A 53 -15.81 6.95 7.18
N ARG A 54 -17.12 6.93 6.92
CA ARG A 54 -18.04 7.92 7.50
C ARG A 54 -18.27 7.72 9.01
N LYS A 55 -18.22 6.48 9.50
CA LYS A 55 -18.46 6.11 10.91
C LYS A 55 -17.73 4.81 11.24
N GLY A 56 -17.41 4.59 12.51
CA GLY A 56 -16.82 3.34 13.00
C GLY A 56 -15.29 3.36 13.03
N ARG A 57 -14.65 2.18 12.94
CA ARG A 57 -13.20 2.05 13.16
C ARG A 57 -12.34 2.71 12.08
N PHE A 58 -12.88 2.86 10.86
CA PHE A 58 -12.17 3.45 9.72
C PHE A 58 -12.48 4.94 9.53
N SER A 59 -13.16 5.58 10.50
CA SER A 59 -13.39 7.01 10.39
C SER A 59 -12.10 7.81 10.63
N PRO A 60 -11.88 8.93 9.93
CA PRO A 60 -10.69 9.75 10.10
C PRO A 60 -10.39 10.11 11.56
N SER A 61 -11.41 10.42 12.38
CA SER A 61 -11.24 10.74 13.80
C SER A 61 -10.71 9.59 14.67
N LYS A 62 -10.78 8.34 14.19
CA LYS A 62 -10.24 7.14 14.86
C LYS A 62 -8.90 6.69 14.28
N LEU A 63 -8.63 7.07 13.03
CA LEU A 63 -7.43 6.69 12.29
C LEU A 63 -6.33 7.75 12.30
N LYS A 64 -6.66 9.01 12.59
CA LYS A 64 -5.67 10.10 12.61
C LYS A 64 -4.50 9.77 13.54
N GLY A 65 -3.28 9.82 13.00
CA GLY A 65 -2.02 9.52 13.68
C GLY A 65 -1.79 8.04 14.01
N LYS A 66 -2.61 7.12 13.48
CA LYS A 66 -2.39 5.68 13.63
C LYS A 66 -1.25 5.23 12.74
N ARG A 67 -0.36 4.39 13.29
CA ARG A 67 0.76 3.84 12.54
C ARG A 67 0.31 2.64 11.72
N VAL A 68 0.52 2.70 10.42
CA VAL A 68 0.15 1.65 9.47
C VAL A 68 1.40 1.17 8.75
N ILE A 69 1.54 -0.14 8.59
CA ILE A 69 2.52 -0.72 7.67
C ILE A 69 1.79 -1.50 6.57
N GLU A 70 2.16 -1.24 5.33
CA GLU A 70 1.69 -1.98 4.16
C GLU A 70 2.79 -2.94 3.72
N LEU A 71 2.50 -4.24 3.71
CA LEU A 71 3.38 -5.30 3.26
C LEU A 71 3.09 -5.61 1.79
N GLY A 72 4.13 -5.69 0.96
CA GLY A 72 3.97 -5.94 -0.48
C GLY A 72 3.14 -4.86 -1.16
N ALA A 73 3.54 -3.60 -0.94
CA ALA A 73 2.78 -2.43 -1.37
C ALA A 73 2.64 -2.33 -2.90
N GLY A 74 3.57 -2.89 -3.65
CA GLY A 74 3.67 -2.77 -5.09
C GLY A 74 3.70 -1.30 -5.53
N CYS A 75 2.61 -0.84 -6.13
CA CYS A 75 2.44 0.56 -6.53
C CYS A 75 2.06 1.52 -5.37
N GLY A 76 1.65 1.02 -4.21
CA GLY A 76 1.34 1.80 -3.00
C GLY A 76 -0.10 2.31 -2.89
N VAL A 77 -1.04 1.74 -3.66
CA VAL A 77 -2.44 2.21 -3.73
C VAL A 77 -3.15 2.09 -2.38
N ALA A 78 -2.98 0.97 -1.69
CA ALA A 78 -3.66 0.68 -0.43
C ALA A 78 -3.13 1.57 0.70
N GLY A 79 -1.81 1.79 0.75
CA GLY A 79 -1.17 2.75 1.65
C GLY A 79 -1.73 4.17 1.53
N PHE A 80 -1.93 4.67 0.29
CA PHE A 80 -2.56 5.99 0.08
C PHE A 80 -3.99 6.05 0.63
N GLY A 81 -4.76 4.98 0.53
CA GLY A 81 -6.09 4.89 1.13
C GLY A 81 -6.07 5.12 2.64
N MET A 82 -5.08 4.55 3.34
CA MET A 82 -4.93 4.74 4.79
C MET A 82 -4.39 6.14 5.14
N ALA A 83 -3.43 6.66 4.37
CA ALA A 83 -2.86 8.00 4.57
C ALA A 83 -3.91 9.11 4.39
N LEU A 84 -4.80 8.97 3.40
CA LEU A 84 -5.95 9.86 3.18
C LEU A 84 -7.02 9.79 4.28
N LEU A 85 -6.95 8.81 5.18
CA LEU A 85 -7.76 8.75 6.40
C LEU A 85 -7.01 9.29 7.63
N GLY A 86 -5.84 9.91 7.44
CA GLY A 86 -5.04 10.54 8.48
C GLY A 86 -3.99 9.65 9.13
N CYS A 87 -3.74 8.44 8.61
CA CYS A 87 -2.74 7.53 9.17
C CYS A 87 -1.30 7.90 8.81
N ASP A 88 -0.35 7.48 9.64
CA ASP A 88 1.08 7.52 9.35
C ASP A 88 1.54 6.18 8.78
N VAL A 89 1.76 6.16 7.46
CA VAL A 89 1.93 4.93 6.67
C VAL A 89 3.39 4.71 6.30
N VAL A 90 3.85 3.47 6.52
CA VAL A 90 5.09 2.95 5.95
C VAL A 90 4.71 1.89 4.91
N SER A 91 4.79 2.23 3.63
CA SER A 91 4.55 1.30 2.54
C SER A 91 5.84 0.56 2.21
N THR A 92 5.79 -0.77 2.25
CA THR A 92 6.99 -1.61 2.14
C THR A 92 6.91 -2.63 1.02
N ASP A 93 8.05 -2.86 0.39
CA ASP A 93 8.23 -3.88 -0.63
C ASP A 93 9.72 -4.31 -0.71
N GLN A 94 10.02 -5.30 -1.54
CA GLN A 94 11.38 -5.75 -1.80
C GLN A 94 12.19 -4.68 -2.58
N THR A 95 13.52 -4.75 -2.48
CA THR A 95 14.45 -3.77 -3.07
C THR A 95 14.16 -3.47 -4.55
N GLU A 96 13.77 -4.47 -5.34
CA GLU A 96 13.54 -4.30 -6.78
C GLU A 96 12.27 -3.51 -7.12
N VAL A 97 11.29 -3.48 -6.21
CA VAL A 97 10.02 -2.74 -6.38
C VAL A 97 10.14 -1.33 -5.83
N LEU A 98 11.03 -1.11 -4.86
CA LEU A 98 11.18 0.13 -4.11
C LEU A 98 11.32 1.40 -4.99
N PRO A 99 12.10 1.42 -6.10
CA PRO A 99 12.20 2.60 -6.95
C PRO A 99 10.85 3.05 -7.53
N LEU A 100 9.99 2.10 -7.92
CA LEU A 100 8.66 2.41 -8.44
C LEU A 100 7.74 2.93 -7.33
N LEU A 101 7.75 2.25 -6.18
CA LEU A 101 6.95 2.63 -5.02
C LEU A 101 7.30 4.04 -4.53
N MET A 102 8.59 4.34 -4.36
CA MET A 102 9.07 5.68 -3.98
C MET A 102 8.58 6.77 -4.93
N ARG A 103 8.67 6.53 -6.25
CA ARG A 103 8.19 7.47 -7.27
C ARG A 103 6.68 7.71 -7.19
N ASN A 104 5.91 6.66 -6.93
CA ASN A 104 4.46 6.79 -6.75
C ASN A 104 4.11 7.53 -5.46
N VAL A 105 4.82 7.25 -4.36
CA VAL A 105 4.66 7.94 -3.09
C VAL A 105 4.95 9.44 -3.25
N GLU A 106 6.12 9.80 -3.76
CA GLU A 106 6.52 11.21 -3.93
C GLU A 106 5.54 11.99 -4.80
N ARG A 107 5.18 11.43 -5.95
CA ARG A 107 4.26 12.07 -6.91
C ARG A 107 2.89 12.32 -6.30
N ASN A 108 2.31 11.32 -5.66
CA ASN A 108 0.94 11.42 -5.16
C ASN A 108 0.85 12.23 -3.88
N THR A 109 1.86 12.16 -3.00
CA THR A 109 1.96 13.08 -1.85
C THR A 109 1.99 14.53 -2.33
N SER A 110 2.82 14.84 -3.35
CA SER A 110 2.88 16.19 -3.93
C SER A 110 1.54 16.65 -4.52
N ARG A 111 0.85 15.76 -5.25
CA ARG A 111 -0.48 16.04 -5.84
C ARG A 111 -1.55 16.28 -4.77
N ILE A 112 -1.57 15.48 -3.71
CA ILE A 112 -2.52 15.62 -2.59
C ILE A 112 -2.29 16.97 -1.91
N MET A 113 -1.04 17.31 -1.58
CA MET A 113 -0.73 18.58 -0.90
C MET A 113 -1.13 19.83 -1.69
N GLN A 114 -1.21 19.73 -3.03
CA GLN A 114 -1.66 20.82 -3.89
C GLN A 114 -3.20 20.94 -3.99
N THR A 115 -3.93 19.88 -3.66
CA THR A 115 -5.38 19.77 -3.93
C THR A 115 -6.23 19.66 -2.67
N ILE A 116 -5.65 19.23 -1.55
CA ILE A 116 -6.38 19.02 -0.30
C ILE A 116 -6.76 20.36 0.35
N SER A 117 -8.00 20.46 0.82
CA SER A 117 -8.51 21.69 1.46
C SER A 117 -8.07 21.83 2.91
N ASP A 118 -7.83 20.71 3.60
CA ASP A 118 -7.34 20.65 4.98
C ASP A 118 -6.09 19.76 5.03
N PRO A 119 -4.87 20.34 5.01
CA PRO A 119 -3.62 19.58 5.05
C PRO A 119 -3.50 18.65 6.26
N ASP A 120 -4.13 19.01 7.39
CA ASP A 120 -4.09 18.20 8.62
C ASP A 120 -4.99 16.96 8.56
N SER A 121 -5.80 16.81 7.50
CA SER A 121 -6.66 15.64 7.28
C SER A 121 -5.92 14.48 6.58
N PHE A 122 -4.85 14.78 5.85
CA PHE A 122 -3.93 13.79 5.31
C PHE A 122 -2.87 13.46 6.35
N GLY A 123 -2.60 12.18 6.55
CA GLY A 123 -1.51 11.74 7.42
C GLY A 123 -0.17 11.81 6.69
N SER A 124 0.62 10.76 6.82
CA SER A 124 1.90 10.64 6.12
C SER A 124 2.00 9.30 5.39
N ILE A 125 2.82 9.26 4.35
CA ILE A 125 3.18 8.02 3.65
C ILE A 125 4.63 8.11 3.19
N GLN A 126 5.39 7.07 3.52
CA GLN A 126 6.77 6.89 3.05
C GLN A 126 6.96 5.46 2.55
N ALA A 127 7.90 5.29 1.61
CA ALA A 127 8.31 3.99 1.12
C ALA A 127 9.54 3.49 1.91
N ALA A 128 9.60 2.20 2.22
CA ALA A 128 10.75 1.56 2.83
C ALA A 128 10.95 0.14 2.31
N GLU A 129 12.18 -0.36 2.38
CA GLU A 129 12.48 -1.75 2.07
C GLU A 129 11.99 -2.68 3.19
N LEU A 130 11.32 -3.77 2.82
CA LEU A 130 11.04 -4.88 3.75
C LEU A 130 10.92 -6.19 2.98
N ASP A 131 11.88 -7.07 3.21
CA ASP A 131 11.81 -8.46 2.76
C ASP A 131 11.17 -9.27 3.88
N TRP A 132 10.15 -10.07 3.56
CA TRP A 132 9.47 -10.87 4.58
C TRP A 132 10.44 -11.85 5.24
N GLY A 133 10.41 -11.89 6.58
CA GLY A 133 11.30 -12.70 7.41
C GLY A 133 12.65 -12.05 7.70
N ASN A 134 12.98 -10.91 7.08
CA ASN A 134 14.23 -10.20 7.34
C ASN A 134 14.15 -9.39 8.65
N GLU A 135 14.79 -9.89 9.70
CA GLU A 135 14.79 -9.23 11.02
C GLU A 135 15.34 -7.80 11.01
N THR A 136 16.33 -7.51 10.17
CA THR A 136 16.94 -6.18 10.09
C THR A 136 15.93 -5.19 9.53
N HIS A 137 15.22 -5.56 8.47
CA HIS A 137 14.21 -4.70 7.85
C HIS A 137 13.02 -4.50 8.80
N ILE A 138 12.58 -5.57 9.47
CA ILE A 138 11.52 -5.52 10.49
C ILE A 138 11.90 -4.57 11.64
N LYS A 139 13.14 -4.64 12.14
CA LYS A 139 13.61 -3.73 13.21
C LYS A 139 13.67 -2.28 12.72
N ALA A 140 14.08 -2.04 11.48
CA ALA A 140 14.23 -0.71 10.91
C ALA A 140 12.91 0.09 10.85
N VAL A 141 11.78 -0.60 10.61
CA VAL A 141 10.45 0.04 10.57
C VAL A 141 9.84 0.30 11.97
N SER A 142 10.56 -0.04 13.04
CA SER A 142 10.23 0.29 14.43
C SER A 142 8.81 -0.17 14.87
N PRO A 143 8.52 -1.48 14.88
CA PRO A 143 7.24 -2.01 15.36
C PRO A 143 7.00 -1.69 16.85
N PRO A 144 5.76 -1.82 17.37
CA PRO A 144 4.56 -2.35 16.70
C PRO A 144 3.78 -1.29 15.91
N PHE A 145 2.92 -1.77 15.01
CA PHE A 145 1.97 -0.96 14.24
C PHE A 145 0.54 -1.10 14.75
N ASP A 146 -0.27 -0.04 14.62
CA ASP A 146 -1.71 -0.12 14.92
C ASP A 146 -2.45 -0.96 13.87
N TYR A 147 -2.05 -0.83 12.60
CA TYR A 147 -2.57 -1.62 11.50
C TYR A 147 -1.45 -2.22 10.65
N ILE A 148 -1.67 -3.46 10.21
CA ILE A 148 -0.88 -4.10 9.17
C ILE A 148 -1.83 -4.39 8.01
N ILE A 149 -1.49 -3.91 6.82
CA ILE A 149 -2.27 -4.17 5.61
C ILE A 149 -1.42 -4.94 4.59
N GLY A 150 -2.07 -5.80 3.80
CA GLY A 150 -1.46 -6.48 2.68
C GLY A 150 -2.52 -6.85 1.65
N THR A 151 -2.28 -6.53 0.38
CA THR A 151 -3.21 -6.80 -0.72
C THR A 151 -2.49 -7.61 -1.77
N ASP A 152 -3.04 -8.78 -2.13
CA ASP A 152 -2.43 -9.72 -3.08
C ASP A 152 -1.06 -10.26 -2.63
N VAL A 153 -0.83 -10.33 -1.31
CA VAL A 153 0.41 -10.82 -0.69
C VAL A 153 0.47 -12.34 -0.54
N VAL A 154 -0.63 -13.05 -0.76
CA VAL A 154 -0.73 -14.51 -0.67
C VAL A 154 -0.78 -15.10 -2.07
N TYR A 155 0.39 -15.31 -2.69
CA TYR A 155 0.49 -15.80 -4.07
C TYR A 155 1.50 -16.94 -4.27
N ALA A 156 2.41 -17.17 -3.32
CA ALA A 156 3.39 -18.25 -3.40
C ALA A 156 3.54 -18.95 -2.04
N GLU A 157 3.42 -20.28 -2.04
CA GLU A 157 3.40 -21.09 -0.82
C GLU A 157 4.67 -20.90 0.04
N HIS A 158 5.84 -20.85 -0.60
CA HIS A 158 7.12 -20.67 0.09
C HIS A 158 7.26 -19.31 0.79
N LEU A 159 6.41 -18.32 0.48
CA LEU A 159 6.40 -17.00 1.12
C LEU A 159 5.46 -16.90 2.32
N LEU A 160 4.59 -17.90 2.55
CA LEU A 160 3.62 -17.88 3.63
C LEU A 160 4.27 -17.79 5.02
N GLU A 161 5.29 -18.62 5.26
CA GLU A 161 5.98 -18.65 6.55
C GLU A 161 6.74 -17.34 6.82
N PRO A 162 7.58 -16.82 5.90
CA PRO A 162 8.19 -15.49 6.07
C PRO A 162 7.17 -14.36 6.28
N LEU A 163 6.06 -14.36 5.53
CA LEU A 163 5.01 -13.36 5.67
C LEU A 163 4.37 -13.41 7.07
N LEU A 164 4.04 -14.62 7.56
CA LEU A 164 3.44 -14.79 8.88
C LEU A 164 4.38 -14.35 10.00
N GLN A 165 5.66 -14.74 9.94
CA GLN A 165 6.69 -14.30 10.89
C GLN A 165 6.81 -12.77 10.92
N THR A 166 6.76 -12.14 9.74
CA THR A 166 6.79 -10.69 9.59
C THR A 166 5.58 -10.04 10.24
N ILE A 167 4.36 -10.52 9.95
CA ILE A 167 3.12 -10.01 10.54
C ILE A 167 3.16 -10.11 12.06
N ILE A 168 3.61 -11.25 12.60
CA ILE A 168 3.74 -11.46 14.05
C ILE A 168 4.73 -10.46 14.66
N ALA A 169 5.91 -10.30 14.07
CA ALA A 169 6.95 -9.42 14.59
C ALA A 169 6.59 -7.93 14.51
N LEU A 170 5.74 -7.55 13.55
CA LEU A 170 5.24 -6.18 13.40
C LEU A 170 4.02 -5.88 14.28
N SER A 171 3.37 -6.91 14.83
CA SER A 171 2.14 -6.80 15.62
C SER A 171 2.40 -6.57 17.10
N GLY A 172 1.51 -5.80 17.73
CA GLY A 172 1.31 -5.72 19.17
C GLY A 172 -0.08 -6.24 19.57
N PRO A 173 -0.42 -6.24 20.88
CA PRO A 173 -1.66 -6.83 21.39
C PRO A 173 -2.97 -6.21 20.86
N LYS A 174 -2.90 -5.03 20.24
CA LYS A 174 -4.05 -4.28 19.71
C LYS A 174 -3.99 -4.08 18.20
N THR A 175 -3.01 -4.67 17.52
CA THR A 175 -2.83 -4.52 16.08
C THR A 175 -4.00 -5.12 15.34
N THR A 176 -4.53 -4.38 14.37
CA THR A 176 -5.53 -4.89 13.43
C THR A 176 -4.85 -5.27 12.12
N ILE A 177 -5.02 -6.51 11.68
CA ILE A 177 -4.45 -7.01 10.44
C ILE A 177 -5.55 -7.07 9.37
N LEU A 178 -5.29 -6.50 8.20
CA LEU A 178 -6.18 -6.55 7.03
C LEU A 178 -5.42 -7.18 5.87
N VAL A 179 -5.80 -8.40 5.49
CA VAL A 179 -5.26 -9.07 4.31
C VAL A 179 -6.39 -9.29 3.32
N LEU A 180 -6.20 -8.82 2.09
CA LEU A 180 -7.14 -9.02 0.98
C LEU A 180 -6.43 -9.78 -0.13
N TYR A 181 -7.11 -10.79 -0.68
CA TYR A 181 -6.64 -11.59 -1.80
C TYR A 181 -7.87 -12.07 -2.61
N PRO A 182 -7.74 -12.28 -3.94
CA PRO A 182 -8.78 -12.85 -4.78
C PRO A 182 -9.01 -14.31 -4.41
N LEU A 183 -10.28 -14.72 -4.42
CA LEU A 183 -10.70 -16.11 -4.28
C LEU A 183 -10.49 -16.90 -5.56
#